data_AF-A0A172WBW4-F1
#
_entry.id   AF-A0A172WBW4-F1
#
_cell.length_a   1.000
_cell.length_b   1.000
_cell.length_c   1.000
_cell.angle_alpha   90.00
_cell.angle_beta   90.00
_cell.angle_gamma   90.00
#
_symmetry.space_group_name_H-M   'P 1'
#
loop_
_entity.id
_entity.type
_entity.pdbx_description
1 polymer ?
#
loop_
_entity_poly.entity_id
_entity_poly.type
_entity_poly.pdbx_seq_one_letter_code
_entity_poly.pdbx_strand_id
1 'polypeptide(L)'
;LPDQLMPNHGVMVHGELGNKPCEVVSAAGICLAGLTALKYAYLSVLSGTTSNAVATASEVLSPVLHARNFTAENEALVAQLAARPEIAFEKDFLRWMLSDGAGAFLIENQPRAGGLSLRIDWIDTF
;
A
#
# COMPACT_ATOMS: atom_id res chain seq x y z
N LEU A 1 4.93 2.16 -1.67
CA LEU A 1 6.21 1.62 -2.19
C LEU A 1 6.78 0.66 -1.15
N PRO A 2 7.24 -0.56 -1.50
CA PRO A 2 7.89 -1.45 -0.54
C PRO A 2 9.30 -0.98 -0.18
N ASP A 3 9.80 -1.36 0.99
CA ASP A 3 11.14 -1.00 1.47
C ASP A 3 12.28 -1.58 0.59
N GLN A 4 12.01 -2.69 -0.09
CA GLN A 4 12.93 -3.36 -1.01
C GLN A 4 12.20 -4.01 -2.19
N LEU A 5 12.94 -4.28 -3.28
CA LEU A 5 12.42 -4.99 -4.46
C LEU A 5 12.15 -6.47 -4.17
N MET A 6 13.03 -7.09 -3.40
CA MET A 6 12.93 -8.49 -2.97
C MET A 6 13.62 -8.64 -1.61
N PRO A 7 13.06 -9.44 -0.69
CA PRO A 7 11.79 -10.18 -0.77
C PRO A 7 10.55 -9.25 -0.76
N ASN A 8 9.36 -9.80 -1.05
CA ASN A 8 8.15 -8.99 -1.21
C ASN A 8 7.66 -8.40 0.13
N HIS A 9 6.83 -7.36 0.05
CA HIS A 9 6.35 -6.61 1.22
C HIS A 9 5.64 -7.48 2.26
N GLY A 10 4.77 -8.38 1.82
CA GLY A 10 3.98 -9.23 2.72
C GLY A 10 4.83 -10.12 3.61
N VAL A 11 5.90 -10.74 3.08
CA VAL A 11 6.78 -11.57 3.93
C VAL A 11 7.66 -10.74 4.86
N MET A 12 7.95 -9.48 4.54
CA MET A 12 8.59 -8.56 5.49
C MET A 12 7.65 -8.24 6.64
N VAL A 13 6.38 -7.92 6.36
CA VAL A 13 5.36 -7.70 7.39
C VAL A 13 5.20 -8.94 8.28
N HIS A 14 5.19 -10.14 7.68
CA HIS A 14 5.12 -11.39 8.45
C HIS A 14 6.33 -11.58 9.37
N GLY A 15 7.54 -11.26 8.88
CA GLY A 15 8.76 -11.27 9.69
C GLY A 15 8.68 -10.33 10.89
N GLU A 16 8.18 -9.11 10.69
CA GLU A 16 7.99 -8.12 11.77
C GLU A 16 6.92 -8.53 12.78
N LEU A 17 5.81 -9.16 12.34
CA LEU A 17 4.74 -9.59 13.24
C LEU A 17 5.12 -10.79 14.12
N GLY A 18 6.05 -11.64 13.66
CA GLY A 18 6.53 -12.79 14.43
C GLY A 18 5.46 -13.84 14.75
N ASN A 19 4.30 -13.81 14.07
CA ASN A 19 3.25 -14.80 14.25
C ASN A 19 3.62 -16.14 13.62
N LYS A 20 2.85 -17.19 13.95
CA LYS A 20 3.06 -18.54 13.42
C LYS A 20 3.08 -18.55 11.88
N PRO A 21 3.79 -19.50 11.24
CA PRO A 21 3.79 -19.65 9.78
C PRO A 21 2.36 -19.74 9.22
N CYS A 22 2.09 -18.98 8.16
CA CYS A 22 0.81 -18.97 7.45
C CYS A 22 1.04 -18.60 5.97
N GLU A 23 0.00 -18.67 5.15
CA GLU A 23 0.05 -18.17 3.78
C GLU A 23 0.24 -16.65 3.78
N VAL A 24 1.11 -16.17 2.88
CA VAL A 24 1.39 -14.75 2.69
C VAL A 24 1.51 -14.45 1.20
N VAL A 25 0.73 -13.48 0.73
CA VAL A 25 0.73 -13.03 -0.67
C VAL A 25 0.87 -11.52 -0.69
N SER A 26 1.59 -10.98 -1.68
CA SER A 26 1.72 -9.54 -1.91
C SER A 26 1.10 -9.16 -3.24
N ALA A 27 0.15 -8.24 -3.22
CA ALA A 27 -0.25 -7.49 -4.41
C ALA A 27 0.68 -6.28 -4.57
N ALA A 28 0.91 -5.86 -5.82
CA ALA A 28 1.73 -4.69 -6.15
C ALA A 28 0.97 -3.73 -7.07
N GLY A 29 1.26 -2.44 -6.94
CA GLY A 29 0.56 -1.36 -7.63
C GLY A 29 0.67 -0.06 -6.82
N ILE A 30 -0.26 0.87 -7.06
CA ILE A 30 -0.43 2.10 -6.27
C ILE A 30 -1.67 1.93 -5.38
N CYS A 31 -2.64 2.84 -5.44
CA CYS A 31 -3.80 2.87 -4.54
C CYS A 31 -4.66 1.58 -4.60
N LEU A 32 -4.74 0.93 -5.76
CA LEU A 32 -5.56 -0.28 -5.94
C LEU A 32 -4.87 -1.57 -5.43
N ALA A 33 -3.60 -1.51 -5.04
CA ALA A 33 -2.90 -2.67 -4.47
C ALA A 33 -3.57 -3.13 -3.15
N GLY A 34 -4.04 -2.19 -2.32
CA GLY A 34 -4.77 -2.52 -1.10
C GLY A 34 -6.13 -3.19 -1.37
N LEU A 35 -6.86 -2.72 -2.39
CA LEU A 35 -8.14 -3.32 -2.78
C LEU A 35 -7.97 -4.72 -3.40
N THR A 36 -6.91 -4.95 -4.17
CA THR A 36 -6.61 -6.28 -4.72
C THR A 36 -6.15 -7.25 -3.63
N ALA A 37 -5.37 -6.81 -2.65
CA ALA A 37 -5.06 -7.60 -1.46
C ALA A 37 -6.33 -7.95 -0.64
N LEU A 38 -7.23 -6.98 -0.46
CA LEU A 38 -8.53 -7.21 0.17
C LEU A 38 -9.40 -8.20 -0.61
N LYS A 39 -9.44 -8.09 -1.95
CA LYS A 39 -10.15 -9.02 -2.82
C LYS A 39 -9.59 -10.43 -2.70
N TYR A 40 -8.28 -10.60 -2.62
CA TYR A 40 -7.66 -11.91 -2.40
C TYR A 40 -8.12 -12.53 -1.07
N ALA A 41 -8.04 -11.77 0.04
CA ALA A 41 -8.51 -12.23 1.34
C ALA A 41 -10.01 -12.57 1.34
N TYR A 42 -10.84 -11.72 0.72
CA TYR A 42 -12.26 -11.95 0.54
C TYR A 42 -12.54 -13.25 -0.24
N LEU A 43 -11.87 -13.48 -1.37
CA LEU A 43 -12.05 -14.69 -2.17
C LEU A 43 -11.57 -15.95 -1.45
N SER A 44 -10.51 -15.88 -0.65
CA SER A 44 -10.04 -16.98 0.20
C SER A 44 -11.13 -17.43 1.19
N VAL A 45 -11.78 -16.47 1.85
CA VAL A 45 -12.88 -16.76 2.79
C VAL A 45 -14.15 -17.19 2.05
N LEU A 46 -14.52 -16.50 0.96
CA LEU A 46 -15.73 -16.79 0.19
C LEU A 46 -15.69 -18.18 -0.45
N SER A 47 -14.54 -18.61 -0.95
CA SER A 47 -14.34 -19.94 -1.55
C SER A 47 -14.37 -21.08 -0.52
N GLY A 48 -14.32 -20.76 0.78
CA GLY A 48 -14.20 -21.75 1.86
C GLY A 48 -12.79 -22.31 2.02
N THR A 49 -11.78 -21.76 1.33
CA THR A 49 -10.38 -22.16 1.47
C THR A 49 -9.86 -21.84 2.88
N THR A 50 -10.29 -20.71 3.44
CA THR A 50 -10.01 -20.33 4.83
C THR A 50 -11.28 -19.86 5.55
N SER A 51 -11.32 -19.97 6.87
CA SER A 51 -12.42 -19.41 7.68
C SER A 51 -12.24 -17.92 8.00
N ASN A 52 -10.98 -17.45 7.94
CA ASN A 52 -10.63 -16.05 8.06
C ASN A 52 -9.42 -15.70 7.15
N ALA A 53 -9.22 -14.41 6.94
CA ALA A 53 -8.05 -13.87 6.26
C ALA A 53 -7.80 -12.43 6.72
N VAL A 54 -6.54 -11.99 6.67
CA VAL A 54 -6.16 -10.60 6.95
C VAL A 54 -5.66 -9.97 5.66
N ALA A 55 -6.20 -8.80 5.31
CA ALA A 55 -5.68 -7.95 4.26
C ALA A 55 -5.06 -6.70 4.88
N THR A 56 -3.88 -6.31 4.43
CA THR A 56 -3.18 -5.11 4.92
C THR A 56 -2.53 -4.36 3.77
N ALA A 57 -2.41 -3.05 3.92
CA ALA A 57 -1.67 -2.19 3.01
C ALA A 57 -1.02 -1.05 3.81
N SER A 58 0.17 -0.64 3.38
CA SER A 58 0.89 0.48 3.96
C SER A 58 1.59 1.30 2.88
N GLU A 59 1.64 2.60 3.08
CA GLU A 59 2.34 3.56 2.26
C GLU A 59 3.29 4.38 3.13
N VAL A 60 4.54 4.48 2.67
CA VAL A 60 5.59 5.30 3.26
C VAL A 60 6.34 6.01 2.14
N LEU A 61 5.81 7.16 1.73
CA LEU A 61 6.41 7.95 0.65
C LEU A 61 7.29 9.08 1.16
N SER A 62 7.19 9.44 2.44
CA SER A 62 8.01 10.49 3.02
C SER A 62 9.52 10.32 2.78
N PRO A 63 10.13 9.11 2.79
CA PRO A 63 11.56 8.97 2.55
C PRO A 63 11.96 9.31 1.12
N VAL A 64 11.05 9.16 0.15
CA VAL A 64 11.22 9.45 -1.30
C VAL A 64 10.84 10.89 -1.63
N LEU A 65 9.83 11.44 -0.96
CA LEU A 65 9.36 12.82 -1.14
C LEU A 65 10.16 13.85 -0.30
N HIS A 66 11.08 13.38 0.55
CA HIS A 66 11.98 14.24 1.31
C HIS A 66 12.87 15.09 0.39
N ALA A 67 13.07 16.36 0.75
CA ALA A 67 13.83 17.33 -0.05
C ALA A 67 15.24 16.85 -0.46
N ARG A 68 15.89 16.03 0.39
CA ARG A 68 17.21 15.42 0.14
C ARG A 68 17.32 14.67 -1.19
N ASN A 69 16.21 14.12 -1.71
CA ASN A 69 16.21 13.33 -2.94
C ASN A 69 16.15 14.21 -4.20
N PHE A 70 15.95 15.52 -4.04
CA PHE A 70 15.81 16.46 -5.14
C PHE A 70 17.00 17.42 -5.26
N THR A 71 17.98 17.36 -4.34
CA THR A 71 19.10 18.31 -4.29
C THR A 71 19.95 18.29 -5.58
N ALA A 72 20.39 17.11 -6.03
CA ALA A 72 21.21 16.99 -7.24
C ALA A 72 20.47 17.42 -8.51
N GLU A 73 19.16 17.12 -8.58
CA GLU A 73 18.31 17.58 -9.68
C GLU A 73 18.10 19.09 -9.63
N ASN A 74 17.87 19.67 -8.46
CA ASN A 74 17.72 21.11 -8.29
C ASN A 74 18.99 21.86 -8.74
N GLU A 75 20.16 21.38 -8.32
CA GLU A 75 21.48 21.91 -8.73
C GLU A 75 21.70 21.83 -10.25
N ALA A 76 21.34 20.70 -10.88
CA ALA A 76 21.42 20.53 -12.33
C ALA A 76 20.40 21.38 -13.10
N LEU A 77 19.24 21.65 -12.51
CA LEU A 77 18.16 22.40 -13.12
C LEU A 77 18.19 23.90 -12.81
N VAL A 78 19.08 24.42 -11.95
CA VAL A 78 19.13 25.88 -11.64
C VAL A 78 19.19 26.73 -12.92
N ALA A 79 20.01 26.33 -13.89
CA ALA A 79 20.10 27.02 -15.18
C ALA A 79 18.85 26.83 -16.08
N GLN A 80 18.15 25.70 -15.94
CA GLN A 80 16.96 25.36 -16.73
C GLN A 80 15.65 25.90 -16.12
N LEU A 81 15.59 26.06 -14.79
CA LEU A 81 14.46 26.61 -14.03
C LEU A 81 14.16 28.05 -14.42
N ALA A 82 15.19 28.84 -14.77
CA ALA A 82 15.02 30.17 -15.32
C ALA A 82 14.34 30.18 -16.70
N ALA A 83 14.46 29.08 -17.47
CA ALA A 83 13.90 28.94 -18.81
C ALA A 83 12.60 28.13 -18.87
N ARG A 84 12.34 27.25 -17.89
CA ARG A 84 11.18 26.33 -17.82
C ARG A 84 10.72 26.11 -16.37
N PRO A 85 10.02 27.08 -15.75
CA PRO A 85 9.58 27.00 -14.36
C PRO A 85 8.57 25.86 -14.10
N GLU A 86 7.80 25.44 -15.11
CA GLU A 86 6.87 24.30 -15.05
C GLU A 86 7.51 22.96 -14.62
N ILE A 87 8.82 22.75 -14.84
CA ILE A 87 9.54 21.53 -14.42
C ILE A 87 9.57 21.40 -12.89
N ALA A 88 9.55 22.51 -12.15
CA ALA A 88 9.49 22.49 -10.69
C ALA A 88 8.14 21.97 -10.17
N PHE A 89 7.05 22.22 -10.91
CA PHE A 89 5.70 21.95 -10.44
C PHE A 89 5.33 20.46 -10.46
N GLU A 90 5.72 19.73 -11.50
CA GLU A 90 5.31 18.33 -11.67
C GLU A 90 5.83 17.41 -10.56
N LYS A 91 7.04 17.66 -10.04
CA LYS A 91 7.63 16.86 -8.95
C LYS A 91 7.23 17.35 -7.56
N ASP A 92 6.99 18.65 -7.40
CA ASP A 92 6.59 19.21 -6.11
C ASP A 92 5.12 18.92 -5.80
N PHE A 93 4.26 18.77 -6.83
CA PHE A 93 2.84 18.47 -6.68
C PHE A 93 2.59 17.27 -5.75
N LEU A 94 3.24 16.13 -5.98
CA LEU A 94 3.02 14.93 -5.17
C LEU A 94 3.56 15.07 -3.73
N ARG A 95 4.54 15.96 -3.49
CA ARG A 95 5.09 16.21 -2.15
C ARG A 95 4.09 16.86 -1.21
N TRP A 96 3.11 17.58 -1.77
CA TRP A 96 2.02 18.21 -1.00
C TRP A 96 0.74 17.38 -0.95
N MET A 97 0.65 16.31 -1.75
CA MET A 97 -0.54 15.48 -1.88
C MET A 97 -0.44 14.15 -1.13
N LEU A 98 0.74 13.55 -1.11
CA LEU A 98 0.94 12.20 -0.57
C LEU A 98 1.52 12.26 0.84
N SER A 99 1.02 11.36 1.69
CA SER A 99 1.44 11.19 3.07
C SER A 99 1.56 9.71 3.41
N ASP A 100 2.07 9.41 4.61
CA ASP A 100 2.30 8.05 5.07
C ASP A 100 1.10 7.52 5.86
N GLY A 101 0.84 6.21 5.77
CA GLY A 101 -0.24 5.57 6.51
C GLY A 101 -0.33 4.07 6.25
N ALA A 102 -1.00 3.34 7.15
CA ALA A 102 -1.25 1.91 7.01
C ALA A 102 -2.63 1.53 7.54
N GLY A 103 -3.17 0.43 7.04
CA GLY A 103 -4.46 -0.10 7.48
C GLY A 103 -4.57 -1.60 7.22
N ALA A 104 -5.36 -2.29 8.05
CA ALA A 104 -5.62 -3.71 7.92
C ALA A 104 -7.08 -4.06 8.23
N PHE A 105 -7.57 -5.10 7.58
CA PHE A 105 -8.90 -5.67 7.76
C PHE A 105 -8.79 -7.16 8.11
N LEU A 106 -9.59 -7.58 9.07
CA LEU A 106 -9.89 -8.99 9.32
C LEU A 106 -11.20 -9.33 8.61
N ILE A 107 -11.16 -10.39 7.79
CA ILE A 107 -12.30 -10.94 7.07
C ILE A 107 -12.58 -12.32 7.67
N GLU A 108 -13.83 -12.59 8.03
CA GLU A 108 -14.27 -13.86 8.61
C GLU A 108 -15.52 -14.35 7.89
N ASN A 109 -15.74 -15.66 7.89
CA ASN A 109 -16.93 -16.27 7.27
C ASN A 109 -18.22 -16.09 8.10
N GLN A 110 -18.14 -15.44 9.26
CA GLN A 110 -19.27 -15.14 10.15
C GLN A 110 -19.11 -13.73 10.74
N PRO A 111 -20.22 -13.03 11.02
CA PRO A 111 -20.16 -11.73 11.70
C PRO A 111 -19.73 -11.88 13.16
N ARG A 112 -19.13 -10.84 13.72
CA ARG A 112 -18.70 -10.80 15.12
C ARG A 112 -19.92 -10.75 16.06
N ALA A 113 -19.89 -11.53 17.14
CA ALA A 113 -20.91 -11.45 18.19
C ALA A 113 -20.82 -10.10 18.92
N GLY A 114 -21.91 -9.33 18.91
CA GLY A 114 -22.02 -8.10 19.72
C GLY A 114 -21.40 -6.84 19.12
N GLY A 115 -21.22 -6.75 17.80
CA GLY A 115 -20.76 -5.54 17.12
C GLY A 115 -21.16 -5.47 15.65
N LEU A 116 -20.99 -4.29 15.04
CA LEU A 116 -21.23 -4.12 13.60
C LEU A 116 -20.16 -4.89 12.81
N SER A 117 -20.61 -5.71 11.86
CA SER A 117 -19.76 -6.36 10.86
C SER A 117 -20.17 -5.86 9.48
N LEU A 118 -19.19 -5.55 8.63
CA LEU A 118 -19.44 -5.09 7.27
C LEU A 118 -19.38 -6.30 6.33
N ARG A 119 -20.53 -6.71 5.81
CA ARG A 119 -20.58 -7.78 4.81
C ARG A 119 -20.05 -7.25 3.48
N ILE A 120 -19.10 -7.98 2.88
CA ILE A 120 -18.63 -7.71 1.53
C ILE A 120 -19.57 -8.43 0.56
N ASP A 121 -20.41 -7.68 -0.14
CA ASP A 121 -21.32 -8.26 -1.14
C ASP A 121 -20.55 -8.65 -2.42
N TRP A 122 -19.62 -7.81 -2.85
CA TRP A 122 -18.73 -8.04 -4.00
C TRP A 122 -17.56 -7.04 -3.97
N ILE A 123 -16.47 -7.36 -4.69
CA ILE A 123 -15.38 -6.43 -4.99
C ILE A 123 -15.03 -6.57 -6.47
N ASP A 124 -15.23 -5.50 -7.22
CA ASP A 124 -14.91 -5.45 -8.64
C ASP A 124 -13.68 -4.58 -8.92
N THR A 125 -12.87 -5.03 -9.86
CA THR A 125 -11.58 -4.44 -10.23
C THR A 125 -11.44 -4.61 -11.74
N PHE A 126 -11.88 -3.61 -12.49
CA PHE A 126 -11.87 -3.58 -13.96
C PHE A 126 -10.55 -3.03 -14.50
#